data_AF-A0A2G9SQ68-F1
#
_entry.id   AF-A0A2G9SQ68-F1
#
_cell.length_a   1.000
_cell.length_b   1.000
_cell.length_c   1.000
_cell.angle_alpha   90.00
_cell.angle_beta   90.00
_cell.angle_gamma   90.00
#
_symmetry.space_group_name_H-M   'P 1'
#
loop_
_entity.id
_entity.type
_entity.pdbx_description
1 polymer ?
#
loop_
_entity_poly.entity_id
_entity_poly.type
_entity_poly.pdbx_seq_one_letter_code
_entity_poly.pdbx_strand_id
1 'polypeptide(L)'
;MCSHRRAAWLEMKVSAWRVCLAWIAIAVQGIESKAQDSSSAVLEPRYELRGVWIATAFGIDFPKTTNAEQQKQHLDSIFQDLKARKFNAVFFQVRIRADVLFETDLEPYHEYLTGVYGKAPDYDVVQYAIDCSRKYGLEFHAWFNTMILRGKNATKKSVGVPSLWERHPEWIDSRAVLNPDEPTAYLNPANPHVQAHLLKVILNFARRYDIDGIQLDDYLRYPSTTFPDTAEFQRYNPRKLALDEWRRGMITQFVETLYDSLMQLKPYLKFGVTPIGVYRRLDNEPVMESYALYQDSREWTRRKACDYLAPQLYFHIGKTTQEEARAKQFNPDFAKLLADWCANKNFRHLYVGLGVYKPSVKKQWREQLALARQFGAEGVIFYPYSATAGIEAFEDYACIPPMTWKKSTLPEAPQHIRITKQNGVVQLSWQAQPNARWYNLYEQQGNTLKLIRQHIFVPEIQIDIASGRRLFLTTIDRFGIESTHSAPVEIP
;
A
#
# COMPACT_ATOMS: atom_id res chain seq x y z
N MET A 1 33.52 46.79 0.13
CA MET A 1 32.85 46.18 1.31
C MET A 1 31.99 44.93 1.03
N CYS A 2 31.98 44.36 -0.19
CA CYS A 2 31.13 43.19 -0.50
C CYS A 2 31.91 41.87 -0.77
N SER A 3 33.26 41.89 -0.76
CA SER A 3 34.09 40.70 -1.00
C SER A 3 34.53 39.98 0.27
N HIS A 4 34.61 40.65 1.43
CA HIS A 4 35.05 40.03 2.69
C HIS A 4 33.94 39.27 3.45
N ARG A 5 32.65 39.49 3.15
CA ARG A 5 31.54 38.74 3.77
C ARG A 5 31.23 37.39 3.10
N ARG A 6 31.70 37.15 1.88
CA ARG A 6 31.53 35.85 1.19
C ARG A 6 32.60 34.81 1.59
N ALA A 7 33.80 35.25 1.95
CA ALA A 7 34.88 34.35 2.39
C ALA A 7 34.58 33.73 3.77
N ALA A 8 34.12 34.54 4.73
CA ALA A 8 33.76 34.07 6.08
C ALA A 8 32.58 33.08 6.09
N TRP A 9 31.64 33.20 5.14
CA TRP A 9 30.50 32.28 5.00
C TRP A 9 30.88 30.94 4.36
N LEU A 10 31.93 30.91 3.53
CA LEU A 10 32.44 29.67 2.94
C LEU A 10 33.29 28.87 3.94
N GLU A 11 34.11 29.55 4.75
CA GLU A 11 34.93 28.91 5.78
C GLU A 11 34.10 28.27 6.90
N MET A 12 32.97 28.88 7.30
CA MET A 12 32.05 28.27 8.27
C MET A 12 31.38 26.98 7.75
N LYS A 13 31.07 26.89 6.45
CA LYS A 13 30.49 25.67 5.85
C LYS A 13 31.52 24.56 5.69
N VAL A 14 32.77 24.89 5.35
CA VAL A 14 33.86 23.91 5.22
C VAL A 14 34.29 23.38 6.60
N SER A 15 34.24 24.21 7.64
CA SER A 15 34.45 23.79 9.04
C SER A 15 33.34 22.86 9.55
N ALA A 16 32.07 23.19 9.31
CA ALA A 16 30.94 22.35 9.69
C ALA A 16 30.94 20.98 8.97
N TRP A 17 31.35 20.93 7.70
CA TRP A 17 31.49 19.68 6.95
C TRP A 17 32.65 18.81 7.43
N ARG A 18 33.78 19.41 7.82
CA ARG A 18 34.92 18.68 8.39
C ARG A 18 34.63 18.14 9.78
N VAL A 19 33.83 18.85 10.59
CA VAL A 19 33.34 18.35 11.88
C VAL A 19 32.33 17.21 11.64
N CYS A 20 31.38 17.33 10.71
CA CYS A 20 30.46 16.22 10.40
C CYS A 20 31.17 14.97 9.87
N LEU A 21 32.20 15.10 9.03
CA LEU A 21 32.99 13.96 8.55
C LEU A 21 33.84 13.32 9.65
N ALA A 22 34.35 14.11 10.61
CA ALA A 22 35.04 13.58 11.78
C ALA A 22 34.09 12.83 12.73
N TRP A 23 32.84 13.29 12.90
CA TRP A 23 31.83 12.56 13.66
C TRP A 23 31.35 11.28 12.96
N ILE A 24 31.28 11.27 11.62
CA ILE A 24 30.98 10.05 10.84
C ILE A 24 32.15 9.05 10.94
N ALA A 25 33.41 9.51 10.90
CA ALA A 25 34.56 8.63 11.05
C ALA A 25 34.70 8.04 12.48
N ILE A 26 34.39 8.82 13.53
CA ILE A 26 34.35 8.34 14.91
C ILE A 26 33.17 7.38 15.14
N ALA A 27 32.02 7.62 14.49
CA ALA A 27 30.89 6.70 14.51
C ALA A 27 31.24 5.37 13.80
N VAL A 28 31.97 5.42 12.69
CA VAL A 28 32.42 4.22 11.95
C VAL A 28 33.50 3.44 12.71
N GLN A 29 34.45 4.11 13.37
CA GLN A 29 35.47 3.44 14.19
C GLN A 29 34.93 2.90 15.53
N GLY A 30 33.88 3.52 16.10
CA GLY A 30 33.16 3.00 17.26
C GLY A 30 32.30 1.75 16.99
N ILE A 31 32.01 1.46 15.71
CA ILE A 31 31.28 0.27 15.27
C ILE A 31 32.23 -0.95 15.18
N GLU A 32 33.50 -0.75 14.82
CA GLU A 32 34.45 -1.86 14.62
C GLU A 32 34.98 -2.47 15.94
N SER A 33 34.89 -1.77 17.09
CA SER A 33 35.41 -2.28 18.38
C SER A 33 34.34 -2.84 19.33
N LYS A 34 33.09 -3.00 18.89
CA LYS A 34 31.99 -3.60 19.70
C LYS A 34 31.27 -4.77 19.03
N ALA A 35 31.81 -5.29 17.94
CA ALA A 35 31.27 -6.46 17.23
C ALA A 35 31.55 -7.81 17.93
N GLN A 36 31.82 -7.81 19.24
CA GLN A 36 32.13 -9.01 20.02
C GLN A 36 31.58 -8.91 21.45
N ASP A 37 30.31 -8.50 21.60
CA ASP A 37 29.39 -9.04 22.62
C ASP A 37 28.03 -8.34 22.51
N SER A 38 27.09 -8.98 21.82
CA SER A 38 25.65 -8.99 22.09
C SER A 38 24.93 -9.50 20.85
N SER A 39 24.46 -10.73 20.94
CA SER A 39 23.25 -11.16 20.25
C SER A 39 22.09 -10.27 20.75
N SER A 40 21.98 -9.06 20.22
CA SER A 40 20.77 -8.27 20.34
C SER A 40 19.83 -8.78 19.26
N ALA A 41 18.95 -9.70 19.63
CA ALA A 41 17.77 -9.99 18.82
C ALA A 41 17.11 -8.63 18.53
N VAL A 42 17.10 -8.21 17.27
CA VAL A 42 16.38 -7.01 16.85
C VAL A 42 14.94 -7.26 17.26
N LEU A 43 14.47 -6.59 18.31
CA LEU A 43 13.12 -6.74 18.80
C LEU A 43 12.17 -6.46 17.64
N GLU A 44 11.32 -7.43 17.30
CA GLU A 44 10.30 -7.27 16.28
C GLU A 44 9.46 -6.01 16.59
N PRO A 45 9.27 -5.10 15.62
CA PRO A 45 8.55 -3.87 15.88
C PRO A 45 7.10 -4.18 16.25
N ARG A 46 6.58 -3.52 17.30
CA ARG A 46 5.17 -3.64 17.70
C ARG A 46 4.22 -3.28 16.56
N TYR A 47 4.56 -2.24 15.80
CA TYR A 47 3.78 -1.74 14.67
C TYR A 47 4.53 -1.96 13.36
N GLU A 48 3.96 -2.72 12.46
CA GLU A 48 4.52 -2.99 11.13
C GLU A 48 3.41 -3.48 10.20
N LEU A 49 3.20 -2.79 9.08
CA LEU A 49 2.34 -3.29 8.03
C LEU A 49 3.07 -4.39 7.25
N ARG A 50 2.42 -5.54 7.14
CA ARG A 50 2.87 -6.71 6.41
C ARG A 50 1.81 -7.03 5.38
N GLY A 51 1.94 -6.39 4.23
CA GLY A 51 0.95 -6.40 3.16
C GLY A 51 1.31 -7.31 2.00
N VAL A 52 0.29 -7.73 1.25
CA VAL A 52 0.47 -8.38 -0.05
C VAL A 52 -0.49 -7.80 -1.08
N TRP A 53 0.03 -7.48 -2.27
CA TRP A 53 -0.81 -7.14 -3.42
C TRP A 53 -1.36 -8.41 -4.07
N ILE A 54 -2.68 -8.44 -4.26
CA ILE A 54 -3.38 -9.50 -4.99
C ILE A 54 -3.84 -8.89 -6.32
N ALA A 55 -3.07 -9.17 -7.36
CA ALA A 55 -3.30 -8.66 -8.71
C ALA A 55 -4.36 -9.48 -9.46
N THR A 56 -5.33 -8.78 -10.04
CA THR A 56 -6.40 -9.38 -10.83
C THR A 56 -6.23 -9.17 -12.34
N ALA A 57 -5.40 -8.20 -12.71
CA ALA A 57 -4.85 -8.04 -14.05
C ALA A 57 -4.20 -9.34 -14.54
N PHE A 58 -4.50 -9.70 -15.78
CA PHE A 58 -4.04 -10.94 -16.45
C PHE A 58 -4.28 -12.24 -15.66
N GLY A 59 -5.17 -12.23 -14.66
CA GLY A 59 -5.38 -13.36 -13.77
C GLY A 59 -4.09 -13.75 -13.03
N ILE A 60 -3.20 -12.79 -12.71
CA ILE A 60 -1.90 -13.04 -12.06
C ILE A 60 -2.09 -13.81 -10.75
N ASP A 61 -2.95 -13.31 -9.85
CA ASP A 61 -3.29 -13.98 -8.61
C ASP A 61 -4.73 -14.48 -8.62
N PHE A 62 -5.68 -13.67 -9.07
CA PHE A 62 -7.12 -13.99 -9.05
C PHE A 62 -7.90 -13.32 -10.20
N PRO A 63 -8.97 -13.91 -10.75
CA PRO A 63 -9.40 -15.30 -10.64
C PRO A 63 -8.60 -16.22 -11.58
N LYS A 64 -8.64 -17.53 -11.31
CA LYS A 64 -7.98 -18.58 -12.13
C LYS A 64 -8.97 -19.45 -12.94
N THR A 65 -10.25 -19.16 -12.78
CA THR A 65 -11.39 -19.93 -13.30
C THR A 65 -12.59 -19.00 -13.37
N THR A 66 -13.56 -19.30 -14.22
CA THR A 66 -14.84 -18.56 -14.31
C THR A 66 -15.94 -19.18 -13.45
N ASN A 67 -15.68 -20.30 -12.78
CA ASN A 67 -16.62 -20.93 -11.86
C ASN A 67 -16.64 -20.20 -10.50
N ALA A 68 -17.80 -19.70 -10.09
CA ALA A 68 -17.96 -18.90 -8.88
C ALA A 68 -17.52 -19.62 -7.60
N GLU A 69 -17.88 -20.90 -7.43
CA GLU A 69 -17.51 -21.66 -6.23
C GLU A 69 -16.01 -21.93 -6.15
N GLN A 70 -15.37 -22.25 -7.28
CA GLN A 70 -13.91 -22.39 -7.32
C GLN A 70 -13.20 -21.05 -7.06
N GLN A 71 -13.75 -19.93 -7.53
CA GLN A 71 -13.22 -18.60 -7.21
C GLN A 71 -13.30 -18.31 -5.69
N LYS A 72 -14.45 -18.60 -5.06
CA LYS A 72 -14.63 -18.46 -3.61
C LYS A 72 -13.65 -19.31 -2.81
N GLN A 73 -13.48 -20.57 -3.19
CA GLN A 73 -12.50 -21.48 -2.57
C GLN A 73 -11.07 -20.97 -2.74
N HIS A 74 -10.74 -20.44 -3.91
CA HIS A 74 -9.40 -19.89 -4.16
C HIS A 74 -9.14 -18.63 -3.32
N LEU A 75 -10.09 -17.70 -3.22
CA LEU A 75 -9.98 -16.54 -2.33
C LEU A 75 -9.81 -16.98 -0.87
N ASP A 76 -10.61 -17.93 -0.39
CA ASP A 76 -10.51 -18.41 0.99
C ASP A 76 -9.11 -18.99 1.28
N SER A 77 -8.56 -19.77 0.34
CA SER A 77 -7.21 -20.35 0.41
C SER A 77 -6.11 -19.28 0.44
N ILE A 78 -6.20 -18.24 -0.41
CA ILE A 78 -5.24 -17.13 -0.44
C ILE A 78 -5.18 -16.45 0.94
N PHE A 79 -6.33 -16.12 1.52
CA PHE A 79 -6.38 -15.38 2.78
C PHE A 79 -6.00 -16.26 3.98
N GLN A 80 -6.33 -17.55 3.94
CA GLN A 80 -5.88 -18.53 4.92
C GLN A 80 -4.35 -18.66 4.93
N ASP A 81 -3.73 -18.76 3.75
CA ASP A 81 -2.27 -18.81 3.61
C ASP A 81 -1.59 -17.55 4.15
N LEU A 82 -2.10 -16.37 3.81
CA LEU A 82 -1.59 -15.10 4.31
C LEU A 82 -1.65 -15.02 5.85
N LYS A 83 -2.74 -15.51 6.45
CA LYS A 83 -2.86 -15.62 7.91
C LYS A 83 -1.84 -16.60 8.50
N ALA A 84 -1.68 -17.78 7.91
CA ALA A 84 -0.71 -18.78 8.37
C ALA A 84 0.72 -18.22 8.35
N ARG A 85 1.03 -17.34 7.39
CA ARG A 85 2.33 -16.65 7.28
C ARG A 85 2.43 -15.34 8.06
N LYS A 86 1.39 -14.97 8.82
CA LYS A 86 1.29 -13.78 9.70
C LYS A 86 1.39 -12.44 8.96
N PHE A 87 0.90 -12.37 7.73
CA PHE A 87 0.55 -11.09 7.11
C PHE A 87 -0.64 -10.45 7.85
N ASN A 88 -0.79 -9.13 7.73
CA ASN A 88 -1.84 -8.39 8.42
C ASN A 88 -2.68 -7.47 7.50
N ALA A 89 -2.33 -7.34 6.21
CA ALA A 89 -3.09 -6.55 5.24
C ALA A 89 -3.06 -7.16 3.83
N VAL A 90 -4.12 -6.91 3.05
CA VAL A 90 -4.22 -7.24 1.63
C VAL A 90 -4.55 -6.00 0.81
N PHE A 91 -3.93 -5.89 -0.37
CA PHE A 91 -4.21 -4.85 -1.36
C PHE A 91 -4.81 -5.52 -2.60
N PHE A 92 -6.14 -5.59 -2.64
CA PHE A 92 -6.88 -6.37 -3.63
C PHE A 92 -7.30 -5.51 -4.81
N GLN A 93 -6.88 -5.87 -6.03
CA GLN A 93 -7.17 -5.09 -7.23
C GLN A 93 -8.65 -5.18 -7.64
N VAL A 94 -9.38 -4.08 -7.49
CA VAL A 94 -10.82 -4.00 -7.78
C VAL A 94 -11.16 -3.29 -9.09
N ARG A 95 -10.21 -2.50 -9.63
CA ARG A 95 -10.29 -1.86 -10.95
C ARG A 95 -9.00 -2.11 -11.73
N ILE A 96 -9.10 -2.66 -12.93
CA ILE A 96 -7.95 -3.17 -13.70
C ILE A 96 -7.56 -2.21 -14.83
N ARG A 97 -8.39 -2.06 -15.87
CA ARG A 97 -8.09 -1.25 -17.06
C ARG A 97 -9.36 -0.59 -17.62
N ALA A 98 -10.00 0.22 -16.77
CA ALA A 98 -11.35 0.78 -16.99
C ALA A 98 -12.47 -0.27 -17.00
N ASP A 99 -12.30 -1.28 -16.16
CA ASP A 99 -13.22 -2.36 -15.85
C ASP A 99 -13.00 -2.81 -14.41
N VAL A 100 -14.03 -3.42 -13.82
CA VAL A 100 -14.17 -3.57 -12.37
C VAL A 100 -14.52 -4.99 -11.94
N LEU A 101 -14.32 -5.28 -10.65
CA LEU A 101 -14.72 -6.53 -10.00
C LEU A 101 -15.95 -6.36 -9.10
N PHE A 102 -16.60 -5.20 -9.13
CA PHE A 102 -17.73 -4.84 -8.28
C PHE A 102 -18.86 -4.22 -9.10
N GLU A 103 -20.05 -4.18 -8.53
CA GLU A 103 -21.22 -3.67 -9.22
C GLU A 103 -21.23 -2.13 -9.28
N THR A 104 -21.32 -1.61 -10.50
CA THR A 104 -21.47 -0.17 -10.77
C THR A 104 -22.08 0.03 -12.16
N ASP A 105 -22.74 1.16 -12.37
CA ASP A 105 -23.24 1.61 -13.67
C ASP A 105 -22.18 2.41 -14.46
N LEU A 106 -20.97 2.56 -13.91
CA LEU A 106 -19.94 3.44 -14.42
C LEU A 106 -18.92 2.75 -15.33
N GLU A 107 -18.61 1.47 -15.08
CA GLU A 107 -17.63 0.69 -15.84
C GLU A 107 -18.06 -0.77 -15.93
N PRO A 108 -17.73 -1.48 -17.01
CA PRO A 108 -18.09 -2.89 -17.19
C PRO A 108 -17.34 -3.80 -16.21
N TYR A 109 -17.94 -4.95 -15.88
CA TYR A 109 -17.23 -6.03 -15.22
C TYR A 109 -16.08 -6.59 -16.06
N HIS A 110 -14.97 -6.91 -15.40
CA HIS A 110 -13.83 -7.55 -16.05
C HIS A 110 -14.17 -8.99 -16.49
N GLU A 111 -13.76 -9.36 -17.70
CA GLU A 111 -14.12 -10.65 -18.33
C GLU A 111 -13.60 -11.89 -17.60
N TYR A 112 -12.52 -11.79 -16.82
CA TYR A 112 -11.98 -12.94 -16.06
C TYR A 112 -12.93 -13.51 -15.02
N LEU A 113 -13.94 -12.75 -14.59
CA LEU A 113 -14.91 -13.25 -13.62
C LEU A 113 -15.84 -14.30 -14.23
N THR A 114 -16.25 -14.11 -15.49
CA THR A 114 -17.35 -14.89 -16.11
C THR A 114 -17.03 -15.44 -17.51
N GLY A 115 -15.90 -15.03 -18.10
CA GLY A 115 -15.54 -15.25 -19.50
C GLY A 115 -16.15 -14.22 -20.46
N VAL A 116 -17.06 -13.35 -19.99
CA VAL A 116 -17.80 -12.37 -20.80
C VAL A 116 -17.59 -10.97 -20.27
N TYR A 117 -17.07 -10.07 -21.11
CA TYR A 117 -16.82 -8.68 -20.72
C TYR A 117 -18.13 -7.93 -20.42
N GLY A 118 -18.21 -7.26 -19.27
CA GLY A 118 -19.40 -6.56 -18.78
C GLY A 118 -20.42 -7.45 -18.04
N LYS A 119 -20.31 -8.78 -18.12
CA LYS A 119 -21.24 -9.68 -17.42
C LYS A 119 -20.87 -9.81 -15.94
N ALA A 120 -21.82 -9.49 -15.07
CA ALA A 120 -21.71 -9.69 -13.62
C ALA A 120 -21.58 -11.18 -13.26
N PRO A 121 -20.74 -11.53 -12.26
CA PRO A 121 -20.70 -12.88 -11.69
C PRO A 121 -21.92 -13.16 -10.80
N ASP A 122 -22.15 -14.43 -10.47
CA ASP A 122 -23.29 -14.89 -9.65
C ASP A 122 -23.12 -14.58 -8.14
N TYR A 123 -22.09 -13.83 -7.74
CA TYR A 123 -21.82 -13.42 -6.36
C TYR A 123 -21.03 -12.11 -6.32
N ASP A 124 -21.09 -11.37 -5.20
CA ASP A 124 -20.25 -10.19 -5.00
C ASP A 124 -18.82 -10.62 -4.63
N VAL A 125 -17.92 -10.54 -5.60
CA VAL A 125 -16.50 -10.92 -5.50
C VAL A 125 -15.77 -10.12 -4.43
N VAL A 126 -16.03 -8.81 -4.37
CA VAL A 126 -15.35 -7.91 -3.44
C VAL A 126 -15.87 -8.12 -2.03
N GLN A 127 -17.19 -8.26 -1.85
CA GLN A 127 -17.76 -8.55 -0.54
C GLN A 127 -17.22 -9.88 0.00
N TYR A 128 -17.14 -10.91 -0.84
CA TYR A 128 -16.56 -12.19 -0.43
C TYR A 128 -15.09 -12.06 -0.01
N ALA A 129 -14.28 -11.29 -0.75
CA ALA A 129 -12.89 -11.04 -0.39
C ALA A 129 -12.76 -10.26 0.94
N ILE A 130 -13.66 -9.29 1.21
CA ILE A 130 -13.73 -8.58 2.49
C ILE A 130 -14.08 -9.54 3.63
N ASP A 131 -15.02 -10.47 3.40
CA ASP A 131 -15.43 -11.45 4.40
C ASP A 131 -14.30 -12.46 4.70
N CYS A 132 -13.53 -12.88 3.69
CA CYS A 132 -12.29 -13.62 3.90
C CYS A 132 -11.28 -12.81 4.73
N SER A 133 -11.12 -11.51 4.44
CA SER A 133 -10.25 -10.59 5.20
C SER A 133 -10.61 -10.56 6.68
N ARG A 134 -11.90 -10.46 6.99
CA ARG A 134 -12.42 -10.48 8.37
C ARG A 134 -12.22 -11.83 9.04
N LYS A 135 -12.55 -12.92 8.34
CA LYS A 135 -12.39 -14.29 8.84
C LYS A 135 -10.94 -14.61 9.22
N TYR A 136 -9.98 -14.14 8.41
CA TYR A 136 -8.57 -14.46 8.58
C TYR A 136 -7.76 -13.36 9.29
N GLY A 137 -8.39 -12.23 9.66
CA GLY A 137 -7.75 -11.18 10.44
C GLY A 137 -6.75 -10.35 9.64
N LEU A 138 -7.18 -9.82 8.49
CA LEU A 138 -6.40 -9.02 7.54
C LEU A 138 -7.14 -7.70 7.24
N GLU A 139 -6.45 -6.56 7.28
CA GLU A 139 -6.99 -5.31 6.73
C GLU A 139 -7.23 -5.45 5.22
N PHE A 140 -8.36 -4.93 4.74
CA PHE A 140 -8.69 -4.92 3.32
C PHE A 140 -8.50 -3.53 2.72
N HIS A 141 -7.56 -3.43 1.78
CA HIS A 141 -7.32 -2.23 0.98
C HIS A 141 -7.75 -2.49 -0.47
N ALA A 142 -8.64 -1.65 -1.00
CA ALA A 142 -9.06 -1.72 -2.38
C ALA A 142 -8.07 -1.00 -3.29
N TRP A 143 -7.46 -1.74 -4.23
CA TRP A 143 -6.48 -1.22 -5.18
C TRP A 143 -7.15 -0.85 -6.51
N PHE A 144 -6.97 0.40 -6.94
CA PHE A 144 -7.45 0.93 -8.20
C PHE A 144 -6.28 1.30 -9.13
N ASN A 145 -6.24 0.69 -10.30
CA ASN A 145 -5.58 1.32 -11.44
C ASN A 145 -6.38 2.56 -11.85
N THR A 146 -5.70 3.60 -12.33
CA THR A 146 -6.33 4.89 -12.67
C THR A 146 -6.31 5.16 -14.16
N MET A 147 -5.19 5.64 -14.72
CA MET A 147 -5.17 6.17 -16.08
C MET A 147 -5.02 5.12 -17.17
N ILE A 148 -4.67 3.87 -16.86
CA ILE A 148 -4.45 2.83 -17.88
C ILE A 148 -5.75 2.18 -18.36
N LEU A 149 -5.85 1.93 -19.67
CA LEU A 149 -6.86 1.10 -20.31
C LEU A 149 -6.20 0.01 -21.16
N ARG A 150 -7.03 -0.96 -21.54
CA ARG A 150 -6.73 -1.86 -22.65
C ARG A 150 -6.81 -1.09 -23.99
N GLY A 151 -6.03 -1.51 -24.97
CA GLY A 151 -6.13 -1.05 -26.36
C GLY A 151 -7.53 -1.16 -26.94
N LYS A 152 -7.84 -0.35 -27.96
CA LYS A 152 -9.19 -0.27 -28.56
C LYS A 152 -9.63 -1.62 -29.12
N ASN A 153 -8.85 -2.20 -30.04
CA ASN A 153 -9.21 -3.47 -30.68
C ASN A 153 -9.11 -4.67 -29.73
N ALA A 154 -8.33 -4.55 -28.66
CA ALA A 154 -8.27 -5.55 -27.59
C ALA A 154 -9.47 -5.46 -26.62
N THR A 155 -10.20 -4.33 -26.60
CA THR A 155 -11.41 -4.13 -25.80
C THR A 155 -12.60 -4.72 -26.54
N LYS A 156 -13.12 -5.83 -26.00
CA LYS A 156 -14.32 -6.47 -26.54
C LYS A 156 -15.54 -5.58 -26.32
N LYS A 157 -16.59 -5.80 -27.11
CA LYS A 157 -17.91 -5.22 -26.82
C LYS A 157 -18.41 -5.76 -25.48
N SER A 158 -18.76 -4.89 -24.55
CA SER A 158 -19.29 -5.29 -23.25
C SER A 158 -20.78 -5.61 -23.32
N VAL A 159 -21.24 -6.48 -22.43
CA VAL A 159 -22.66 -6.65 -22.12
C VAL A 159 -23.02 -5.68 -20.99
N GLY A 160 -24.13 -4.94 -21.13
CA GLY A 160 -24.56 -3.97 -20.11
C GLY A 160 -23.85 -2.63 -20.26
N VAL A 161 -23.01 -2.26 -19.28
CA VAL A 161 -22.33 -0.95 -19.25
C VAL A 161 -21.31 -0.86 -20.38
N PRO A 162 -21.42 0.10 -21.32
CA PRO A 162 -20.45 0.26 -22.40
C PRO A 162 -19.09 0.72 -21.90
N SER A 163 -18.04 0.30 -22.62
CA SER A 163 -16.65 0.68 -22.31
C SER A 163 -16.40 2.19 -22.46
N LEU A 164 -15.31 2.68 -21.88
CA LEU A 164 -14.90 4.09 -22.09
C LEU A 164 -14.52 4.38 -23.54
N TRP A 165 -14.06 3.38 -24.30
CA TRP A 165 -13.83 3.52 -25.74
C TRP A 165 -15.10 3.84 -26.54
N GLU A 166 -16.25 3.33 -26.09
CA GLU A 166 -17.54 3.55 -26.75
C GLU A 166 -18.22 4.85 -26.29
N ARG A 167 -18.15 5.17 -24.99
CA ARG A 167 -18.85 6.35 -24.43
C ARG A 167 -18.05 7.63 -24.50
N HIS A 168 -16.73 7.53 -24.34
CA HIS A 168 -15.85 8.67 -24.13
C HIS A 168 -14.51 8.52 -24.86
N PRO A 169 -14.50 8.29 -26.19
CA PRO A 169 -13.25 8.21 -26.96
C PRO A 169 -12.41 9.51 -26.84
N GLU A 170 -13.05 10.66 -26.58
CA GLU A 170 -12.40 11.95 -26.37
C GLU A 170 -11.64 12.06 -25.04
N TRP A 171 -11.82 11.11 -24.12
CA TRP A 171 -11.06 11.05 -22.86
C TRP A 171 -9.72 10.31 -23.01
N ILE A 172 -9.53 9.60 -24.12
CA ILE A 172 -8.43 8.67 -24.32
C ILE A 172 -7.33 9.34 -25.14
N ASP A 173 -6.07 9.01 -24.85
CA ASP A 173 -4.89 9.43 -25.62
C ASP A 173 -5.14 9.31 -27.12
N SER A 174 -5.13 10.46 -27.82
CA SER A 174 -5.44 10.53 -29.24
C SER A 174 -4.49 9.68 -30.09
N ARG A 175 -3.26 9.42 -29.62
CA ARG A 175 -2.33 8.50 -30.30
C ARG A 175 -2.88 7.07 -30.32
N ALA A 176 -3.47 6.61 -29.22
CA ALA A 176 -4.09 5.29 -29.13
C ALA A 176 -5.43 5.23 -29.88
N VAL A 177 -6.15 6.36 -29.98
CA VAL A 177 -7.35 6.45 -30.83
C VAL A 177 -6.98 6.29 -32.32
N LEU A 178 -5.85 6.88 -32.73
CA LEU A 178 -5.32 6.81 -34.09
C LEU A 178 -4.60 5.50 -34.40
N ASN A 179 -4.07 4.81 -33.38
CA ASN A 179 -3.45 3.49 -33.49
C ASN A 179 -4.22 2.44 -32.66
N PRO A 180 -5.34 1.92 -33.17
CA PRO A 180 -6.26 1.08 -32.40
C PRO A 180 -5.70 -0.30 -32.04
N ASP A 181 -4.58 -0.70 -32.64
CA ASP A 181 -3.87 -1.96 -32.42
C ASP A 181 -2.86 -1.88 -31.26
N GLU A 182 -2.60 -0.69 -30.70
CA GLU A 182 -1.80 -0.56 -29.48
C GLU A 182 -2.41 -1.40 -28.35
N PRO A 183 -1.63 -2.23 -27.63
CA PRO A 183 -2.17 -3.14 -26.62
C PRO A 183 -2.72 -2.42 -25.37
N THR A 184 -2.29 -1.17 -25.16
CA THR A 184 -2.65 -0.33 -24.01
C THR A 184 -2.95 1.08 -24.44
N ALA A 185 -3.86 1.74 -23.74
CA ALA A 185 -4.14 3.16 -23.88
C ALA A 185 -4.16 3.84 -22.53
N TYR A 186 -4.20 5.18 -22.53
CA TYR A 186 -4.27 5.98 -21.32
C TYR A 186 -5.42 6.98 -21.40
N LEU A 187 -6.12 7.18 -20.29
CA LEU A 187 -6.98 8.34 -20.09
C LEU A 187 -6.10 9.59 -20.01
N ASN A 188 -6.61 10.72 -20.49
CA ASN A 188 -5.96 12.01 -20.37
C ASN A 188 -6.02 12.50 -18.90
N PRO A 189 -4.90 12.55 -18.15
CA PRO A 189 -4.91 12.96 -16.75
C PRO A 189 -5.32 14.43 -16.55
N ALA A 190 -5.18 15.27 -17.58
CA ALA A 190 -5.57 16.67 -17.55
C ALA A 190 -7.05 16.92 -17.90
N ASN A 191 -7.80 15.90 -18.31
CA ASN A 191 -9.21 16.08 -18.63
C ASN A 191 -10.06 16.07 -17.33
N PRO A 192 -10.76 17.16 -16.97
CA PRO A 192 -11.55 17.21 -15.74
C PRO A 192 -12.68 16.17 -15.69
N HIS A 193 -13.23 15.76 -16.85
CA HIS A 193 -14.26 14.73 -16.90
C HIS A 193 -13.71 13.33 -16.58
N VAL A 194 -12.46 13.05 -16.97
CA VAL A 194 -11.73 11.84 -16.56
C VAL A 194 -11.56 11.82 -15.03
N GLN A 195 -11.10 12.93 -14.46
CA GLN A 195 -10.91 13.04 -13.02
C GLN A 195 -12.22 12.87 -12.26
N ALA A 196 -13.30 13.52 -12.72
CA ALA A 196 -14.63 13.38 -12.14
C ALA A 196 -15.18 11.95 -12.24
N HIS A 197 -14.96 11.27 -13.36
CA HIS A 197 -15.36 9.87 -13.55
C HIS A 197 -14.62 8.94 -12.58
N LEU A 198 -13.28 9.03 -12.51
CA LEU A 198 -12.48 8.23 -11.58
C LEU A 198 -12.88 8.48 -10.12
N LEU A 199 -13.10 9.75 -9.75
CA LEU A 199 -13.61 10.12 -8.43
C LEU A 199 -14.96 9.46 -8.16
N LYS A 200 -15.90 9.50 -9.11
CA LYS A 200 -17.22 8.89 -8.98
C LYS A 200 -17.13 7.37 -8.80
N VAL A 201 -16.28 6.67 -9.57
CA VAL A 201 -16.05 5.23 -9.45
C VAL A 201 -15.53 4.87 -8.06
N ILE A 202 -14.49 5.57 -7.60
CA ILE A 202 -13.86 5.30 -6.29
C ILE A 202 -14.84 5.61 -5.14
N LEU A 203 -15.58 6.72 -5.20
CA LEU A 203 -16.56 7.07 -4.17
C LEU A 203 -17.79 6.15 -4.18
N ASN A 204 -18.23 5.66 -5.35
CA ASN A 204 -19.29 4.66 -5.45
C ASN A 204 -18.88 3.36 -4.73
N PHE A 205 -17.67 2.89 -4.99
CA PHE A 205 -17.08 1.75 -4.29
C PHE A 205 -16.97 1.99 -2.78
N ALA A 206 -16.37 3.12 -2.39
CA ALA A 206 -16.12 3.46 -0.99
C ALA A 206 -17.41 3.58 -0.18
N ARG A 207 -18.53 4.00 -0.79
CA ARG A 207 -19.86 4.02 -0.14
C ARG A 207 -20.36 2.60 0.13
N ARG A 208 -20.27 1.74 -0.87
CA ARG A 208 -20.83 0.39 -0.88
C ARG A 208 -20.15 -0.55 0.12
N TYR A 209 -18.82 -0.55 0.17
CA TYR A 209 -18.06 -1.57 0.90
C TYR A 209 -17.50 -1.08 2.24
N ASP A 210 -17.45 -1.99 3.22
CA ASP A 210 -16.83 -1.76 4.52
C ASP A 210 -15.35 -2.18 4.54
N ILE A 211 -14.52 -1.30 3.98
CA ILE A 211 -13.08 -1.49 3.79
C ILE A 211 -12.24 -0.68 4.80
N ASP A 212 -10.95 -1.00 4.89
CA ASP A 212 -9.99 -0.30 5.75
C ASP A 212 -9.20 0.77 4.98
N GLY A 213 -9.01 0.59 3.67
CA GLY A 213 -8.33 1.58 2.84
C GLY A 213 -8.57 1.49 1.34
N ILE A 214 -8.11 2.53 0.64
CA ILE A 214 -8.10 2.67 -0.82
C ILE A 214 -6.68 3.02 -1.24
N GLN A 215 -6.18 2.31 -2.26
CA GLN A 215 -4.87 2.57 -2.85
C GLN A 215 -4.99 2.87 -4.33
N LEU A 216 -4.36 3.96 -4.79
CA LEU A 216 -4.16 4.23 -6.21
C LEU A 216 -2.82 3.66 -6.68
N ASP A 217 -2.83 3.01 -7.84
CA ASP A 217 -1.63 2.41 -8.43
C ASP A 217 -0.66 3.40 -9.06
N ASP A 218 0.48 2.88 -9.55
CA ASP A 218 1.50 3.64 -10.27
C ASP A 218 1.02 4.24 -11.59
N TYR A 219 -0.11 3.78 -12.12
CA TYR A 219 -0.76 4.36 -13.29
C TYR A 219 -1.42 5.73 -13.03
N LEU A 220 -1.37 6.27 -11.81
CA LEU A 220 -1.69 7.67 -11.56
C LEU A 220 -0.56 8.56 -12.09
N ARG A 221 -0.41 8.61 -13.41
CA ARG A 221 0.68 9.31 -14.11
C ARG A 221 0.33 9.52 -15.58
N TYR A 222 1.15 10.32 -16.25
CA TYR A 222 1.20 10.32 -17.71
C TYR A 222 2.02 9.11 -18.21
N PRO A 223 1.72 8.59 -19.42
CA PRO A 223 2.47 7.48 -19.99
C PRO A 223 3.92 7.84 -20.35
N SER A 224 4.18 9.12 -20.65
CA SER A 224 5.52 9.67 -20.95
C SER A 224 5.55 11.17 -20.68
N THR A 225 6.71 11.80 -20.85
CA THR A 225 6.89 13.26 -20.81
C THR A 225 6.23 13.99 -21.98
N THR A 226 5.81 13.26 -23.02
CA THR A 226 5.13 13.79 -24.20
C THR A 226 3.72 13.23 -24.30
N PHE A 227 2.72 14.10 -24.16
CA PHE A 227 1.32 13.71 -24.18
C PHE A 227 0.49 14.75 -24.95
N PRO A 228 -0.53 14.33 -25.73
CA PRO A 228 -1.32 15.25 -26.56
C PRO A 228 -2.43 15.96 -25.76
N ASP A 229 -2.05 16.74 -24.75
CA ASP A 229 -2.96 17.52 -23.87
C ASP A 229 -2.90 19.04 -24.11
N THR A 230 -2.49 19.48 -25.31
CA THR A 230 -2.36 20.91 -25.64
C THR A 230 -3.67 21.68 -25.47
N ALA A 231 -4.81 21.07 -25.82
CA ALA A 231 -6.11 21.71 -25.68
C ALA A 231 -6.49 21.90 -24.20
N GLU A 232 -6.27 20.89 -23.38
CA GLU A 232 -6.45 20.96 -21.92
C GLU A 232 -5.48 21.97 -21.30
N PHE A 233 -4.23 22.00 -21.74
CA PHE A 233 -3.23 22.95 -21.26
C PHE A 233 -3.63 24.39 -21.52
N GLN A 234 -4.13 24.70 -22.72
CA GLN A 234 -4.61 26.04 -23.06
C GLN A 234 -5.87 26.42 -22.26
N ARG A 235 -6.78 25.46 -22.05
CA ARG A 235 -8.07 25.71 -21.41
C ARG A 235 -7.99 25.75 -19.88
N TYR A 236 -7.19 24.90 -19.27
CA TYR A 236 -7.16 24.64 -17.82
C TYR A 236 -5.85 25.10 -17.15
N ASN A 237 -5.18 26.11 -17.71
CA ASN A 237 -3.98 26.73 -17.12
C ASN A 237 -4.13 28.26 -16.93
N PRO A 238 -5.12 28.74 -16.14
CA PRO A 238 -5.32 30.17 -15.94
C PRO A 238 -4.13 30.87 -15.25
N ARG A 239 -3.34 30.09 -14.48
CA ARG A 239 -2.13 30.58 -13.79
C ARG A 239 -0.88 30.63 -14.67
N LYS A 240 -0.99 30.22 -15.95
CA LYS A 240 0.11 30.21 -16.92
C LYS A 240 1.37 29.49 -16.40
N LEU A 241 1.17 28.37 -15.71
CA LEU A 241 2.25 27.51 -15.24
C LEU A 241 3.00 26.89 -16.43
N ALA A 242 4.27 26.55 -16.23
CA ALA A 242 5.01 25.75 -17.20
C ALA A 242 4.35 24.37 -17.36
N LEU A 243 4.46 23.77 -18.56
CA LEU A 243 3.75 22.53 -18.90
C LEU A 243 3.95 21.41 -17.87
N ASP A 244 5.19 21.14 -17.47
CA ASP A 244 5.48 20.07 -16.51
C ASP A 244 4.94 20.34 -15.10
N GLU A 245 4.96 21.61 -14.67
CA GLU A 245 4.39 22.02 -13.39
C GLU A 245 2.87 21.91 -13.41
N TRP A 246 2.25 22.32 -14.52
CA TRP A 246 0.82 22.18 -14.73
C TRP A 246 0.38 20.71 -14.71
N ARG A 247 1.08 19.81 -15.42
CA ARG A 247 0.78 18.36 -15.43
C ARG A 247 0.87 17.74 -14.02
N ARG A 248 1.90 18.08 -13.24
CA ARG A 248 1.99 17.69 -11.81
C ARG A 248 0.83 18.25 -10.99
N GLY A 249 0.45 19.49 -11.25
CA GLY A 249 -0.70 20.15 -10.63
C GLY A 249 -2.01 19.43 -10.88
N MET A 250 -2.25 18.94 -12.11
CA MET A 250 -3.46 18.20 -12.47
C MET A 250 -3.60 16.89 -11.68
N ILE A 251 -2.52 16.11 -11.55
CA ILE A 251 -2.52 14.88 -10.75
C ILE A 251 -2.68 15.22 -9.26
N THR A 252 -1.94 16.22 -8.77
CA THR A 252 -2.00 16.64 -7.36
C THR A 252 -3.41 17.08 -6.96
N GLN A 253 -4.09 17.85 -7.81
CA GLN A 253 -5.47 18.27 -7.58
C GLN A 253 -6.43 17.08 -7.48
N PHE A 254 -6.27 16.05 -8.33
CA PHE A 254 -7.08 14.84 -8.23
C PHE A 254 -6.85 14.10 -6.91
N VAL A 255 -5.59 13.95 -6.47
CA VAL A 255 -5.23 13.31 -5.19
C VAL A 255 -5.85 14.06 -4.01
N GLU A 256 -5.73 15.39 -3.98
CA GLU A 256 -6.35 16.25 -2.95
C GLU A 256 -7.88 16.10 -2.93
N THR A 257 -8.52 16.23 -4.10
CA THR A 257 -9.98 16.15 -4.21
C THR A 257 -10.52 14.80 -3.76
N LEU A 258 -9.82 13.71 -4.13
CA LEU A 258 -10.19 12.37 -3.70
C LEU A 258 -10.01 12.19 -2.19
N TYR A 259 -8.90 12.66 -1.62
CA TYR A 259 -8.69 12.59 -0.17
C TYR A 259 -9.80 13.31 0.58
N ASP A 260 -10.08 14.56 0.24
CA ASP A 260 -11.12 15.36 0.91
C ASP A 260 -12.49 14.68 0.79
N SER A 261 -12.81 14.14 -0.39
CA SER A 261 -14.07 13.42 -0.61
C SER A 261 -14.18 12.13 0.21
N LEU A 262 -13.07 11.37 0.33
CA LEU A 262 -13.03 10.17 1.17
C LEU A 262 -13.12 10.53 2.65
N MET A 263 -12.48 11.61 3.09
CA MET A 263 -12.51 12.06 4.48
C MET A 263 -13.89 12.55 4.89
N GLN A 264 -14.62 13.19 3.98
CA GLN A 264 -16.03 13.53 4.21
C GLN A 264 -16.93 12.30 4.27
N LEU A 265 -16.65 11.29 3.45
CA LEU A 265 -17.48 10.09 3.36
C LEU A 265 -17.25 9.13 4.53
N LYS A 266 -15.99 8.75 4.77
CA LYS A 266 -15.54 7.81 5.80
C LYS A 266 -14.18 8.29 6.33
N PRO A 267 -14.14 9.18 7.33
CA PRO A 267 -12.91 9.78 7.87
C PRO A 267 -11.83 8.79 8.30
N TYR A 268 -12.25 7.57 8.66
CA TYR A 268 -11.36 6.50 9.10
C TYR A 268 -10.68 5.72 7.96
N LEU A 269 -11.04 5.92 6.69
CA LEU A 269 -10.38 5.18 5.60
C LEU A 269 -8.92 5.61 5.46
N LYS A 270 -8.03 4.65 5.24
CA LYS A 270 -6.66 4.92 4.79
C LYS A 270 -6.68 5.21 3.30
N PHE A 271 -6.18 6.37 2.89
CA PHE A 271 -5.95 6.65 1.47
C PHE A 271 -4.46 6.65 1.15
N GLY A 272 -4.03 5.79 0.22
CA GLY A 272 -2.63 5.75 -0.19
C GLY A 272 -2.42 5.76 -1.69
N VAL A 273 -1.18 6.06 -2.06
CA VAL A 273 -0.74 6.13 -3.46
C VAL A 273 0.55 5.34 -3.63
N THR A 274 0.62 4.56 -4.69
CA THR A 274 1.76 3.71 -5.06
C THR A 274 2.54 4.37 -6.21
N PRO A 275 3.52 5.24 -5.95
CA PRO A 275 4.34 5.83 -7.02
C PRO A 275 5.39 4.83 -7.54
N ILE A 276 5.94 5.14 -8.72
CA ILE A 276 7.19 4.53 -9.20
C ILE A 276 8.28 4.68 -8.13
N GLY A 277 9.08 3.63 -7.91
CA GLY A 277 10.03 3.54 -6.81
C GLY A 277 11.17 4.57 -6.81
N VAL A 278 11.44 5.21 -7.95
CA VAL A 278 12.47 6.26 -8.06
C VAL A 278 11.77 7.61 -8.23
N TYR A 279 11.74 8.43 -7.18
CA TYR A 279 11.14 9.77 -7.27
C TYR A 279 11.92 10.67 -8.24
N ARG A 280 13.21 10.84 -7.94
CA ARG A 280 14.24 11.38 -8.82
C ARG A 280 15.47 10.49 -8.68
N ARG A 281 16.24 10.35 -9.74
CA ARG A 281 17.44 9.53 -9.71
C ARG A 281 18.46 10.10 -8.73
N LEU A 282 19.01 9.22 -7.88
CA LEU A 282 20.09 9.52 -6.93
C LEU A 282 21.48 9.16 -7.50
N ASP A 283 21.49 8.41 -8.59
CA ASP A 283 22.64 7.97 -9.36
C ASP A 283 22.38 8.17 -10.86
N ASN A 284 23.31 7.72 -11.72
CA ASN A 284 23.19 7.89 -13.16
C ASN A 284 22.45 6.72 -13.85
N GLU A 285 21.78 5.84 -13.09
CA GLU A 285 21.11 4.67 -13.67
C GLU A 285 19.94 5.13 -14.58
N PRO A 286 19.78 4.60 -15.80
CA PRO A 286 18.76 5.04 -16.75
C PRO A 286 17.39 4.41 -16.43
N VAL A 287 16.89 4.63 -15.22
CA VAL A 287 15.59 4.16 -14.73
C VAL A 287 14.52 5.25 -14.80
N MET A 288 13.26 4.82 -14.83
CA MET A 288 12.10 5.69 -14.89
C MET A 288 11.94 6.49 -13.58
N GLU A 289 11.71 7.80 -13.71
CA GLU A 289 11.51 8.71 -12.57
C GLU A 289 10.03 9.06 -12.41
N SER A 290 9.48 8.89 -11.21
CA SER A 290 8.09 9.23 -10.90
C SER A 290 7.84 10.73 -11.13
N TYR A 291 8.79 11.59 -10.75
CA TYR A 291 8.66 13.04 -10.91
C TYR A 291 8.61 13.47 -12.38
N ALA A 292 9.33 12.77 -13.26
CA ALA A 292 9.33 13.02 -14.70
C ALA A 292 8.01 12.60 -15.36
N LEU A 293 7.32 11.62 -14.78
CA LEU A 293 5.96 11.21 -15.17
C LEU A 293 4.87 11.87 -14.32
N TYR A 294 5.23 13.00 -13.70
CA TYR A 294 4.35 13.94 -13.01
C TYR A 294 3.72 13.40 -11.71
N GLN A 295 4.31 12.35 -11.13
CA GLN A 295 3.99 11.86 -9.80
C GLN A 295 4.79 12.60 -8.73
N ASP A 296 4.23 13.71 -8.22
CA ASP A 296 4.84 14.51 -7.17
C ASP A 296 4.44 14.02 -5.76
N SER A 297 4.91 12.83 -5.40
CA SER A 297 4.58 12.17 -4.12
C SER A 297 4.99 12.95 -2.88
N ARG A 298 6.07 13.74 -2.99
CA ARG A 298 6.53 14.62 -1.91
C ARG A 298 5.54 15.75 -1.69
N GLU A 299 4.99 16.32 -2.75
CA GLU A 299 3.96 17.35 -2.67
C GLU A 299 2.64 16.82 -2.07
N TRP A 300 2.23 15.58 -2.42
CA TRP A 300 1.02 14.96 -1.87
C TRP A 300 1.09 14.79 -0.35
N THR A 301 2.23 14.30 0.16
CA THR A 301 2.43 14.16 1.62
C THR A 301 2.56 15.53 2.30
N ARG A 302 3.26 16.49 1.70
CA ARG A 302 3.36 17.87 2.21
C ARG A 302 1.98 18.52 2.36
N ARG A 303 1.08 18.28 1.41
CA ARG A 303 -0.31 18.76 1.40
C ARG A 303 -1.26 17.96 2.27
N LYS A 304 -0.80 16.90 2.95
CA LYS A 304 -1.65 16.00 3.75
C LYS A 304 -2.67 15.21 2.92
N ALA A 305 -2.48 15.13 1.60
CA ALA A 305 -3.45 14.59 0.63
C ALA A 305 -3.44 13.06 0.49
N CYS A 306 -2.65 12.36 1.31
CA CYS A 306 -2.71 10.91 1.49
C CYS A 306 -2.28 10.54 2.90
N ASP A 307 -2.62 9.34 3.34
CA ASP A 307 -2.29 8.76 4.64
C ASP A 307 -1.01 7.93 4.60
N TYR A 308 -0.69 7.37 3.43
CA TYR A 308 0.53 6.62 3.23
C TYR A 308 1.01 6.69 1.77
N LEU A 309 2.31 6.45 1.58
CA LEU A 309 2.92 6.18 0.29
C LEU A 309 3.39 4.73 0.23
N ALA A 310 3.28 4.12 -0.95
CA ALA A 310 3.75 2.78 -1.20
C ALA A 310 4.68 2.69 -2.42
N PRO A 311 5.92 3.22 -2.36
CA PRO A 311 6.81 3.23 -3.52
C PRO A 311 7.22 1.82 -3.94
N GLN A 312 7.23 1.57 -5.25
CA GLN A 312 7.61 0.28 -5.84
C GLN A 312 9.15 0.11 -5.87
N LEU A 313 9.76 -0.19 -4.72
CA LEU A 313 11.22 -0.44 -4.61
C LEU A 313 11.59 -1.86 -5.06
N TYR A 314 11.32 -2.17 -6.33
CA TYR A 314 11.55 -3.47 -6.93
C TYR A 314 13.01 -3.67 -7.38
N PHE A 315 13.94 -3.24 -6.53
CA PHE A 315 15.38 -3.24 -6.76
C PHE A 315 16.06 -4.06 -5.68
N HIS A 316 17.17 -4.70 -6.01
CA HIS A 316 17.96 -5.44 -5.02
C HIS A 316 18.91 -4.48 -4.29
N ILE A 317 19.43 -4.91 -3.14
CA ILE A 317 20.44 -4.16 -2.39
C ILE A 317 21.74 -4.13 -3.18
N GLY A 318 22.38 -2.96 -3.25
CA GLY A 318 23.62 -2.74 -3.99
C GLY A 318 23.40 -2.09 -5.36
N LYS A 319 24.48 -1.93 -6.11
CA LYS A 319 24.49 -1.29 -7.44
C LYS A 319 24.32 -2.31 -8.56
N THR A 320 23.98 -1.82 -9.75
CA THR A 320 24.00 -2.59 -11.00
C THR A 320 25.31 -3.35 -11.17
N THR A 321 25.19 -4.66 -11.38
CA THR A 321 26.31 -5.54 -11.69
C THR A 321 26.74 -5.41 -13.15
N GLN A 322 27.93 -5.90 -13.49
CA GLN A 322 28.39 -5.89 -14.90
C GLN A 322 27.49 -6.75 -15.81
N GLU A 323 26.96 -7.85 -15.29
CA GLU A 323 26.06 -8.73 -16.03
C GLU A 323 24.73 -8.05 -16.34
N GLU A 324 24.13 -7.40 -15.34
CA GLU A 324 22.90 -6.64 -15.50
C GLU A 324 23.07 -5.49 -16.48
N ALA A 325 24.18 -4.74 -16.39
CA ALA A 325 24.50 -3.68 -17.34
C ALA A 325 24.63 -4.20 -18.78
N ARG A 326 25.24 -5.37 -18.99
CA ARG A 326 25.31 -6.04 -20.32
C ARG A 326 23.92 -6.45 -20.81
N ALA A 327 23.03 -6.85 -19.91
CA ALA A 327 21.63 -7.18 -20.18
C ALA A 327 20.70 -5.96 -20.25
N LYS A 328 21.22 -4.73 -20.10
CA LYS A 328 20.44 -3.48 -20.00
C LYS A 328 19.39 -3.50 -18.88
N GLN A 329 19.69 -4.23 -17.81
CA GLN A 329 18.93 -4.24 -16.57
C GLN A 329 19.69 -3.35 -15.59
N PHE A 330 19.04 -2.31 -15.08
CA PHE A 330 19.69 -1.33 -14.21
C PHE A 330 19.07 -1.39 -12.82
N ASN A 331 19.92 -1.35 -11.79
CA ASN A 331 19.55 -1.48 -10.39
C ASN A 331 19.99 -0.24 -9.60
N PRO A 332 19.14 0.80 -9.50
CA PRO A 332 19.30 1.84 -8.50
C PRO A 332 19.23 1.19 -7.11
N ASP A 333 20.18 1.54 -6.26
CA ASP A 333 20.40 0.84 -4.98
C ASP A 333 19.20 0.99 -4.04
N PHE A 334 18.59 -0.15 -3.68
CA PHE A 334 17.46 -0.22 -2.76
C PHE A 334 17.69 0.57 -1.47
N ALA A 335 18.87 0.44 -0.85
CA ALA A 335 19.14 1.08 0.43
C ALA A 335 19.15 2.61 0.32
N LYS A 336 19.68 3.15 -0.79
CA LYS A 336 19.70 4.60 -1.05
C LYS A 336 18.30 5.14 -1.34
N LEU A 337 17.53 4.42 -2.16
CA LEU A 337 16.15 4.80 -2.46
C LEU A 337 15.29 4.79 -1.20
N LEU A 338 15.41 3.74 -0.38
CA LEU A 338 14.69 3.63 0.88
C LEU A 338 15.03 4.77 1.84
N ALA A 339 16.31 5.11 1.98
CA ALA A 339 16.75 6.23 2.80
C ALA A 339 16.15 7.56 2.30
N ASP A 340 16.14 7.81 0.98
CA ASP A 340 15.50 9.00 0.40
C ASP A 340 13.99 9.04 0.66
N TRP A 341 13.28 7.92 0.48
CA TRP A 341 11.85 7.85 0.77
C TRP A 341 11.54 8.09 2.25
N CYS A 342 12.27 7.46 3.17
CA CYS A 342 12.08 7.67 4.60
C CYS A 342 12.38 9.12 5.02
N ALA A 343 13.37 9.77 4.40
CA ALA A 343 13.67 11.17 4.65
C ALA A 343 12.58 12.14 4.12
N ASN A 344 11.76 11.71 3.14
CA ASN A 344 10.77 12.54 2.46
C ASN A 344 9.31 12.10 2.65
N LYS A 345 9.03 11.09 3.48
CA LYS A 345 7.66 10.62 3.77
C LYS A 345 6.83 11.63 4.60
N ASN A 346 7.49 12.64 5.17
CA ASN A 346 6.91 13.62 6.09
C ASN A 346 6.26 12.92 7.31
N PHE A 347 5.04 13.31 7.68
CA PHE A 347 4.28 12.78 8.83
C PHE A 347 3.29 11.66 8.42
N ARG A 348 3.54 10.99 7.29
CA ARG A 348 2.70 9.92 6.74
C ARG A 348 3.43 8.58 6.77
N HIS A 349 2.68 7.49 6.74
CA HIS A 349 3.28 6.16 6.70
C HIS A 349 3.98 5.91 5.35
N LEU A 350 5.05 5.12 5.40
CA LEU A 350 5.72 4.59 4.23
C LEU A 350 5.68 3.06 4.26
N TYR A 351 5.05 2.47 3.24
CA TYR A 351 4.98 1.02 3.07
C TYR A 351 5.79 0.60 1.84
N VAL A 352 6.94 -0.03 2.05
CA VAL A 352 7.89 -0.30 0.97
C VAL A 352 7.40 -1.44 0.08
N GLY A 353 7.22 -1.18 -1.22
CA GLY A 353 6.84 -2.21 -2.18
C GLY A 353 8.03 -3.11 -2.56
N LEU A 354 7.91 -4.42 -2.32
CA LEU A 354 8.93 -5.42 -2.62
C LEU A 354 8.50 -6.30 -3.81
N GLY A 355 9.25 -6.22 -4.91
CA GLY A 355 8.97 -6.93 -6.15
C GLY A 355 9.53 -8.35 -6.13
N VAL A 356 8.98 -9.23 -5.30
CA VAL A 356 9.50 -10.59 -5.06
C VAL A 356 9.30 -11.57 -6.23
N TYR A 357 8.66 -11.14 -7.32
CA TYR A 357 8.77 -11.85 -8.60
C TYR A 357 10.21 -11.81 -9.17
N LYS A 358 11.05 -10.86 -8.75
CA LYS A 358 12.47 -10.82 -9.09
C LYS A 358 13.27 -11.72 -8.14
N PRO A 359 14.03 -12.71 -8.63
CA PRO A 359 14.78 -13.63 -7.77
C PRO A 359 15.76 -12.94 -6.81
N SER A 360 16.42 -11.86 -7.24
CA SER A 360 17.36 -11.09 -6.42
C SER A 360 16.67 -10.41 -5.23
N VAL A 361 15.54 -9.75 -5.47
CA VAL A 361 14.69 -9.13 -4.43
C VAL A 361 14.16 -10.19 -3.48
N LYS A 362 13.63 -11.29 -4.03
CA LYS A 362 13.10 -12.40 -3.23
C LYS A 362 14.15 -13.03 -2.33
N LYS A 363 15.39 -13.19 -2.79
CA LYS A 363 16.47 -13.75 -1.98
C LYS A 363 16.87 -12.83 -0.83
N GLN A 364 16.72 -11.51 -1.01
CA GLN A 364 17.17 -10.48 -0.06
C GLN A 364 16.03 -9.89 0.80
N TRP A 365 14.85 -10.52 0.81
CA TRP A 365 13.66 -9.89 1.38
C TRP A 365 13.81 -9.61 2.90
N ARG A 366 14.56 -10.44 3.63
CA ARG A 366 14.82 -10.25 5.07
C ARG A 366 15.76 -9.10 5.33
N GLU A 367 16.80 -8.97 4.53
CA GLU A 367 17.75 -7.85 4.57
C GLU A 367 17.05 -6.54 4.21
N GLN A 368 16.18 -6.57 3.20
CA GLN A 368 15.36 -5.41 2.81
C GLN A 368 14.37 -5.01 3.91
N LEU A 369 13.73 -5.98 4.57
CA LEU A 369 12.87 -5.75 5.72
C LEU A 369 13.65 -5.15 6.90
N ALA A 370 14.85 -5.68 7.20
CA ALA A 370 15.70 -5.16 8.25
C ALA A 370 16.12 -3.70 7.98
N LEU A 371 16.46 -3.37 6.73
CA LEU A 371 16.71 -1.99 6.32
C LEU A 371 15.46 -1.12 6.43
N ALA A 372 14.28 -1.61 6.04
CA ALA A 372 13.01 -0.89 6.17
C ALA A 372 12.76 -0.49 7.63
N ARG A 373 12.96 -1.43 8.57
CA ARG A 373 12.88 -1.18 10.01
C ARG A 373 13.93 -0.17 10.47
N GLN A 374 15.18 -0.33 10.04
CA GLN A 374 16.29 0.55 10.41
C GLN A 374 16.07 2.01 9.97
N PHE A 375 15.59 2.22 8.75
CA PHE A 375 15.29 3.56 8.22
C PHE A 375 13.94 4.12 8.69
N GLY A 376 13.16 3.34 9.46
CA GLY A 376 11.90 3.77 10.03
C GLY A 376 10.73 3.79 9.05
N ALA A 377 10.71 2.91 8.05
CA ALA A 377 9.49 2.65 7.28
C ALA A 377 8.50 1.85 8.13
N GLU A 378 7.20 2.15 8.00
CA GLU A 378 6.15 1.56 8.81
C GLU A 378 5.67 0.18 8.30
N GLY A 379 6.25 -0.33 7.22
CA GLY A 379 5.94 -1.67 6.74
C GLY A 379 6.42 -1.95 5.33
N VAL A 380 6.05 -3.13 4.84
CA VAL A 380 6.37 -3.64 3.51
C VAL A 380 5.13 -4.22 2.85
N ILE A 381 5.07 -4.17 1.52
CA ILE A 381 4.02 -4.79 0.71
C ILE A 381 4.67 -5.65 -0.36
N PHE A 382 4.35 -6.94 -0.41
CA PHE A 382 4.93 -7.89 -1.36
C PHE A 382 4.12 -7.91 -2.66
N TYR A 383 4.81 -7.86 -3.81
CA TYR A 383 4.20 -7.95 -5.13
C TYR A 383 4.76 -9.10 -5.97
N PRO A 384 3.91 -9.87 -6.66
CA PRO A 384 2.50 -10.17 -6.36
C PRO A 384 2.35 -11.34 -5.37
N TYR A 385 1.12 -11.67 -4.93
CA TYR A 385 0.85 -12.79 -4.02
C TYR A 385 1.45 -14.11 -4.51
N SER A 386 1.25 -14.47 -5.77
CA SER A 386 1.76 -15.71 -6.39
C SER A 386 3.28 -15.84 -6.33
N ALA A 387 4.02 -14.73 -6.29
CA ALA A 387 5.48 -14.74 -6.17
C ALA A 387 5.97 -14.92 -4.73
N THR A 388 5.08 -14.81 -3.74
CA THR A 388 5.42 -15.00 -2.32
C THR A 388 5.60 -16.46 -1.92
N ALA A 389 5.32 -17.43 -2.80
CA ALA A 389 5.57 -18.84 -2.55
C ALA A 389 7.05 -19.06 -2.17
N GLY A 390 7.32 -19.69 -1.03
CA GLY A 390 8.69 -19.88 -0.52
C GLY A 390 9.27 -18.69 0.25
N ILE A 391 8.51 -17.61 0.46
CA ILE A 391 8.80 -16.62 1.51
C ILE A 391 8.32 -17.20 2.83
N GLU A 392 9.20 -17.31 3.82
CA GLU A 392 8.85 -17.89 5.10
C GLU A 392 7.87 -17.00 5.88
N ALA A 393 7.15 -17.61 6.83
CA ALA A 393 6.29 -16.87 7.74
C ALA A 393 7.10 -15.87 8.59
N PHE A 394 6.45 -14.77 8.98
CA PHE A 394 7.01 -13.90 10.00
C PHE A 394 7.07 -14.62 11.36
N GLU A 395 8.05 -14.26 12.18
CA GLU A 395 8.28 -14.92 13.47
C GLU A 395 7.19 -14.60 14.50
N ASP A 396 6.72 -13.36 14.53
CA ASP A 396 5.67 -12.89 15.43
C ASP A 396 4.54 -12.19 14.68
N TYR A 397 3.46 -11.82 15.36
CA TYR A 397 2.45 -10.92 14.82
C TYR A 397 2.88 -9.45 14.99
N ALA A 398 2.34 -8.56 14.17
CA ALA A 398 2.57 -7.12 14.30
C ALA A 398 1.26 -6.34 14.13
N CYS A 399 1.10 -5.29 14.93
CA CYS A 399 -0.04 -4.40 14.83
C CYS A 399 0.08 -3.52 13.60
N ILE A 400 -1.04 -3.14 13.00
CA ILE A 400 -1.05 -2.15 11.94
C ILE A 400 -0.67 -0.77 12.52
N PRO A 401 0.23 -0.01 11.87
CA PRO A 401 0.55 1.36 12.27
C PRO A 401 -0.70 2.26 12.38
N PRO A 402 -0.91 2.95 13.52
CA PRO A 402 -2.08 3.80 13.75
C PRO A 402 -2.01 5.14 13.00
N MET A 403 -3.16 5.64 12.54
CA MET A 403 -3.28 6.99 11.95
C MET A 403 -3.44 8.07 13.03
N THR A 404 -2.39 8.28 13.83
CA THR A 404 -2.41 9.21 14.98
C THR A 404 -2.66 10.66 14.59
N TRP A 405 -2.43 11.04 13.34
CA TRP A 405 -2.74 12.38 12.81
C TRP A 405 -4.24 12.61 12.54
N LYS A 406 -5.05 11.54 12.46
CA LYS A 406 -6.51 11.66 12.28
C LYS A 406 -7.25 11.65 13.61
N LYS A 407 -6.79 10.81 14.54
CA LYS A 407 -7.38 10.64 15.86
C LYS A 407 -6.32 10.16 16.85
N SER A 408 -6.38 10.67 18.08
CA SER A 408 -5.43 10.32 19.15
C SER A 408 -6.11 9.84 20.44
N THR A 409 -7.44 9.95 20.55
CA THR A 409 -8.18 9.46 21.72
C THR A 409 -8.25 7.93 21.71
N LEU A 410 -7.86 7.31 22.82
CA LEU A 410 -7.91 5.86 22.98
C LEU A 410 -9.37 5.35 23.02
N PRO A 411 -9.68 4.21 22.39
CA PRO A 411 -10.94 3.51 22.63
C PRO A 411 -10.94 2.86 24.03
N GLU A 412 -12.13 2.47 24.49
CA GLU A 412 -12.27 1.73 25.76
C GLU A 412 -11.71 0.31 25.64
N ALA A 413 -11.05 -0.16 26.70
CA ALA A 413 -10.56 -1.52 26.78
C ALA A 413 -11.73 -2.51 26.92
N PRO A 414 -11.58 -3.77 26.43
CA PRO A 414 -12.62 -4.78 26.57
C PRO A 414 -13.01 -5.05 28.03
N GLN A 415 -14.31 -5.10 28.29
CA GLN A 415 -14.90 -5.33 29.61
C GLN A 415 -15.77 -6.59 29.64
N HIS A 416 -16.13 -7.03 30.85
CA HIS A 416 -16.99 -8.19 31.09
C HIS A 416 -16.51 -9.47 30.41
N ILE A 417 -15.20 -9.72 30.48
CA ILE A 417 -14.57 -10.89 29.85
C ILE A 417 -14.99 -12.15 30.60
N ARG A 418 -15.47 -13.15 29.87
CA ARG A 418 -15.90 -14.46 30.37
C ARG A 418 -15.05 -15.55 29.74
N ILE A 419 -14.73 -16.55 30.54
CA ILE A 419 -13.98 -17.74 30.13
C ILE A 419 -14.87 -18.95 30.35
N THR A 420 -14.96 -19.81 29.33
CA THR A 420 -15.50 -21.15 29.47
C THR A 420 -14.54 -22.14 28.86
N LYS A 421 -14.28 -23.26 29.54
CA LYS A 421 -13.43 -24.34 29.03
C LYS A 421 -14.32 -25.53 28.66
N GLN A 422 -14.27 -25.95 27.40
CA GLN A 422 -15.01 -27.12 26.91
C GLN A 422 -14.07 -28.00 26.09
N ASN A 423 -13.99 -29.29 26.42
CA ASN A 423 -13.17 -30.28 25.70
C ASN A 423 -11.70 -29.86 25.51
N GLY A 424 -11.11 -29.18 26.49
CA GLY A 424 -9.72 -28.70 26.43
C GLY A 424 -9.53 -27.37 25.68
N VAL A 425 -10.54 -26.87 24.98
CA VAL A 425 -10.50 -25.57 24.28
C VAL A 425 -11.04 -24.47 25.20
N VAL A 426 -10.33 -23.34 25.24
CA VAL A 426 -10.76 -22.14 25.96
C VAL A 426 -11.56 -21.25 25.02
N GLN A 427 -12.80 -20.97 25.39
CA GLN A 427 -13.62 -19.94 24.77
C GLN A 427 -13.53 -18.67 25.62
N LEU A 428 -13.04 -17.59 25.02
CA LEU A 428 -13.10 -16.24 25.57
C LEU A 428 -14.25 -15.49 24.89
N SER A 429 -15.01 -14.72 25.67
CA SER A 429 -16.02 -13.80 25.16
C SER A 429 -16.03 -12.53 25.99
N TRP A 430 -16.39 -11.39 25.40
CA TRP A 430 -16.42 -10.10 26.09
C TRP A 430 -17.55 -9.22 25.57
N GLN A 431 -17.80 -8.09 26.24
CA GLN A 431 -18.76 -7.11 25.74
C GLN A 431 -18.14 -6.35 24.56
N ALA A 432 -18.87 -6.32 23.43
CA ALA A 432 -18.49 -5.52 22.29
C ALA A 432 -18.41 -4.04 22.67
N GLN A 433 -17.27 -3.41 22.32
CA GLN A 433 -17.03 -2.00 22.61
C GLN A 433 -17.58 -1.10 21.50
N PRO A 434 -18.17 0.07 21.83
CA PRO A 434 -18.59 1.04 20.84
C PRO A 434 -17.42 1.45 19.93
N ASN A 435 -17.65 1.50 18.62
CA ASN A 435 -16.65 1.88 17.61
C ASN A 435 -15.42 0.96 17.50
N ALA A 436 -15.45 -0.23 18.12
CA ALA A 436 -14.44 -1.25 17.88
C ALA A 436 -14.44 -1.67 16.41
N ARG A 437 -13.25 -1.71 15.80
CA ARG A 437 -13.03 -2.32 14.49
C ARG A 437 -12.64 -3.79 14.65
N TRP A 438 -11.72 -4.08 15.56
CA TRP A 438 -11.33 -5.42 15.96
C TRP A 438 -10.67 -5.40 17.36
N TYR A 439 -10.30 -6.57 17.85
CA TYR A 439 -9.58 -6.76 19.10
C TYR A 439 -8.25 -7.50 18.87
N ASN A 440 -7.29 -7.27 19.76
CA ASN A 440 -6.06 -8.05 19.83
C ASN A 440 -6.00 -8.80 21.16
N LEU A 441 -5.35 -9.97 21.15
CA LEU A 441 -5.15 -10.81 22.33
C LEU A 441 -3.65 -10.95 22.61
N TYR A 442 -3.29 -10.65 23.85
CA TYR A 442 -1.92 -10.71 24.35
C TYR A 442 -1.79 -11.76 25.45
N GLU A 443 -0.64 -12.42 25.49
CA GLU A 443 -0.23 -13.30 26.57
C GLU A 443 0.90 -12.67 27.38
N GLN A 444 0.82 -12.76 28.71
CA GLN A 444 1.93 -12.38 29.58
C GLN A 444 3.09 -13.37 29.47
N GLN A 445 4.28 -12.85 29.13
CA GLN A 445 5.53 -13.61 29.08
C GLN A 445 6.58 -12.89 29.92
N GLY A 446 6.73 -13.32 31.17
CA GLY A 446 7.54 -12.60 32.17
C GLY A 446 6.99 -11.18 32.39
N ASN A 447 7.79 -10.17 32.06
CA ASN A 447 7.45 -8.76 32.21
C ASN A 447 6.91 -8.10 30.93
N THR A 448 6.74 -8.87 29.84
CA THR A 448 6.24 -8.36 28.55
C THR A 448 4.91 -8.98 28.19
N LEU A 449 4.20 -8.33 27.25
CA LEU A 449 2.97 -8.81 26.65
C LEU A 449 3.24 -9.17 25.20
N LYS A 450 3.07 -10.45 24.86
CA LYS A 450 3.25 -10.96 23.50
C LYS A 450 1.92 -11.00 22.78
N LEU A 451 1.84 -10.41 21.59
CA LEU A 451 0.66 -10.51 20.73
C LEU A 451 0.53 -11.95 20.20
N ILE A 452 -0.54 -12.65 20.60
CA ILE A 452 -0.78 -14.05 20.21
C ILE A 452 -1.91 -14.19 19.19
N ARG A 453 -2.82 -13.22 19.11
CA ARG A 453 -3.84 -13.11 18.05
C ARG A 453 -4.10 -11.65 17.71
N GLN A 454 -4.16 -11.35 16.41
CA GLN A 454 -4.47 -10.03 15.88
C GLN A 454 -5.79 -10.03 15.11
N HIS A 455 -6.44 -8.87 15.02
CA HIS A 455 -7.58 -8.60 14.16
C HIS A 455 -8.77 -9.55 14.39
N ILE A 456 -9.18 -9.69 15.65
CA ILE A 456 -10.37 -10.46 16.01
C ILE A 456 -11.60 -9.56 15.78
N PHE A 457 -12.39 -9.84 14.75
CA PHE A 457 -13.52 -8.98 14.34
C PHE A 457 -14.82 -9.21 15.13
N VAL A 458 -14.89 -10.28 15.90
CA VAL A 458 -16.03 -10.62 16.76
C VAL A 458 -15.61 -10.64 18.23
N PRO A 459 -16.51 -10.36 19.19
CA PRO A 459 -16.16 -10.24 20.61
C PRO A 459 -16.01 -11.60 21.31
N GLU A 460 -15.49 -12.59 20.59
CA GLU A 460 -15.24 -13.94 21.07
C GLU A 460 -14.11 -14.60 20.29
N ILE A 461 -13.43 -15.54 20.93
CA ILE A 461 -12.40 -16.36 20.28
C ILE A 461 -12.23 -17.70 20.98
N GLN A 462 -11.96 -18.73 20.17
CA GLN A 462 -11.47 -20.02 20.64
C GLN A 462 -9.96 -20.07 20.55
N ILE A 463 -9.32 -20.46 21.65
CA ILE A 463 -7.87 -20.64 21.72
C ILE A 463 -7.53 -21.96 22.39
N ASP A 464 -6.55 -22.64 21.82
CA ASP A 464 -5.84 -23.74 22.45
C ASP A 464 -4.66 -23.15 23.23
N ILE A 465 -4.79 -23.12 24.55
CA ILE A 465 -3.79 -22.53 25.45
C ILE A 465 -3.80 -23.27 26.79
N ALA A 466 -2.61 -23.42 27.37
CA ALA A 466 -2.43 -24.07 28.66
C ALA A 466 -3.09 -23.28 29.81
N SER A 467 -3.49 -23.99 30.86
CA SER A 467 -3.93 -23.40 32.13
C SER A 467 -2.83 -22.57 32.80
N GLY A 468 -3.22 -21.60 33.64
CA GLY A 468 -2.32 -20.69 34.36
C GLY A 468 -1.72 -19.56 33.52
N ARG A 469 -2.08 -19.45 32.23
CA ARG A 469 -1.67 -18.33 31.39
C ARG A 469 -2.52 -17.09 31.69
N ARG A 470 -1.89 -15.92 31.68
CA ARG A 470 -2.55 -14.62 31.86
C ARG A 470 -2.68 -13.90 30.54
N LEU A 471 -3.91 -13.58 30.18
CA LEU A 471 -4.28 -12.96 28.91
C LEU A 471 -4.81 -11.54 29.10
N PHE A 472 -4.60 -10.72 28.08
CA PHE A 472 -5.08 -9.35 28.02
C PHE A 472 -5.69 -9.09 26.65
N LEU A 473 -6.78 -8.34 26.62
CA LEU A 473 -7.42 -7.90 25.38
C LEU A 473 -7.25 -6.40 25.22
N THR A 474 -7.18 -5.95 23.97
CA THR A 474 -7.29 -4.53 23.61
C THR A 474 -8.35 -4.35 22.54
N THR A 475 -8.97 -3.18 22.52
CA THR A 475 -9.86 -2.73 21.45
C THR A 475 -9.05 -1.88 20.49
N ILE A 476 -9.27 -2.07 19.19
CA ILE A 476 -8.69 -1.24 18.16
C ILE A 476 -9.83 -0.58 17.40
N ASP A 477 -9.76 0.74 17.24
CA ASP A 477 -10.73 1.50 16.46
C ASP A 477 -10.38 1.52 14.96
N ARG A 478 -11.23 2.14 14.15
CA ARG A 478 -11.02 2.21 12.69
C ARG A 478 -9.82 3.07 12.27
N PHE A 479 -9.19 3.81 13.17
CA PHE A 479 -7.97 4.56 12.91
C PHE A 479 -6.71 3.75 13.28
N GLY A 480 -6.88 2.52 13.78
CA GLY A 480 -5.80 1.67 14.27
C GLY A 480 -5.36 2.04 15.69
N ILE A 481 -6.06 2.94 16.38
CA ILE A 481 -5.71 3.34 17.75
C ILE A 481 -6.13 2.22 18.69
N GLU A 482 -5.17 1.74 19.47
CA GLU A 482 -5.33 0.64 20.41
C GLU A 482 -5.61 1.17 21.82
N SER A 483 -6.58 0.57 22.52
CA SER A 483 -6.91 0.89 23.91
C SER A 483 -5.77 0.52 24.87
N THR A 484 -5.91 0.88 26.13
CA THR A 484 -5.17 0.19 27.19
C THR A 484 -5.55 -1.29 27.24
N HIS A 485 -4.72 -2.12 27.87
CA HIS A 485 -5.05 -3.52 28.12
C HIS A 485 -6.25 -3.63 29.07
N SER A 486 -7.07 -4.66 28.86
CA SER A 486 -8.14 -5.05 29.79
C SER A 486 -7.57 -5.47 31.16
N ALA A 487 -8.48 -5.73 32.11
CA ALA A 487 -8.11 -6.52 33.28
C ALA A 487 -7.54 -7.89 32.84
N PRO A 488 -6.54 -8.44 33.56
CA PRO A 488 -5.96 -9.74 33.25
C PRO A 488 -6.98 -10.86 33.38
N VAL A 489 -6.89 -11.83 32.49
CA VAL A 489 -7.76 -13.00 32.44
C VAL A 489 -6.89 -14.23 32.61
N GLU A 490 -7.07 -14.96 33.71
CA GLU A 490 -6.28 -16.17 34.00
C GLU A 490 -6.99 -17.41 33.49
N ILE A 491 -6.29 -18.24 32.72
CA ILE A 491 -6.86 -19.45 32.14
C ILE A 491 -7.01 -20.55 33.20
N PRO A 492 -8.22 -21.08 33.44
CA PRO A 492 -8.49 -22.08 34.47
C PRO A 492 -7.96 -23.48 34.15
#